data_AF-A0A2E2IK43-F1
#
_entry.id   AF-A0A2E2IK43-F1
#
_cell.length_a   1.000
_cell.length_b   1.000
_cell.length_c   1.000
_cell.angle_alpha   90.00
_cell.angle_beta   90.00
_cell.angle_gamma   90.00
#
_symmetry.space_group_name_H-M   'P 1'
#
loop_
_entity.id
_entity.type
_entity.pdbx_description
1 polymer ?
#
loop_
_entity_poly.entity_id
_entity_poly.type
_entity_poly.pdbx_seq_one_letter_code
_entity_poly.pdbx_strand_id
1 'polypeptide(L)'
;MAIGFFQKRIEEIISNIVNADDATALSAEQLEQLSSQLALYFSTILLTLAGILLIAVFLLWIVKRRANDGSQTNKELERQRLLQDLESQFLSISNQPALWLTNRSTFDAKVVYEFALALTPEVSWYTPQNIKTSWHMGDRMAVITDQDDLLTASVLDEILFWFRSLDRAVAGELIKVEDIYSLWRQILPFSIDNRFSFMAAYFAEDKRGSLDDLEAVRQVLMGVIRYCQQQKLSQPLKYINGRLDPLFFDELPKGMKTGLEAARPNKVRRQDPVVMDEAPVITQKNKTERKEPLVINPETVAEKPKHTTRKEPTVSFEGVDIETQKPE
;
A
#
# COMPACT_ATOMS: atom_id res chain seq x y z
N MET A 1 13.98 37.93 49.00
CA MET A 1 14.12 39.04 48.03
C MET A 1 12.78 39.53 47.48
N ALA A 2 11.78 38.68 47.18
CA ALA A 2 10.48 39.12 46.65
C ALA A 2 9.57 39.86 47.67
N ILE A 3 9.53 39.41 48.93
CA ILE A 3 8.63 39.98 49.96
C ILE A 3 8.93 41.47 50.23
N GLY A 4 10.21 41.84 50.40
CA GLY A 4 10.60 43.24 50.63
C GLY A 4 10.36 44.17 49.43
N PHE A 5 10.31 43.64 48.21
CA PHE A 5 9.94 44.42 47.02
C PHE A 5 8.43 44.73 47.00
N PHE A 6 7.58 43.75 47.34
CA PHE A 6 6.14 43.97 47.42
C PHE A 6 5.76 44.89 48.58
N GLN A 7 6.39 44.73 49.75
CA GLN A 7 6.16 45.56 50.92
C GLN A 7 6.39 47.05 50.60
N LYS A 8 7.54 47.37 49.99
CA LYS A 8 7.89 48.74 49.60
C LYS A 8 6.94 49.34 48.57
N ARG A 9 6.44 48.54 47.62
CA ARG A 9 5.51 48.98 46.57
C ARG A 9 4.09 49.21 47.11
N ILE A 10 3.68 48.39 48.08
CA ILE A 10 2.38 48.49 48.75
C ILE A 10 2.36 49.71 49.67
N GLU A 11 3.46 49.99 50.38
CA GLU A 11 3.63 51.23 51.16
C GLU A 11 3.53 52.48 50.28
N GLU A 12 4.16 52.47 49.10
CA GLU A 12 4.05 53.54 48.12
C GLU A 12 2.59 53.76 47.65
N ILE A 13 1.86 52.69 47.34
CA ILE A 13 0.47 52.77 46.90
C ILE A 13 -0.45 53.28 48.03
N ILE A 14 -0.29 52.77 49.25
CA ILE A 14 -1.08 53.19 50.41
C ILE A 14 -0.80 54.66 50.73
N SER A 15 0.45 55.10 50.71
CA SER A 15 0.81 56.50 50.95
C SER A 15 0.21 57.46 49.91
N ASN A 16 0.13 57.03 48.64
CA ASN A 16 -0.49 57.82 47.58
C ASN A 16 -2.02 57.89 47.69
N ILE A 17 -2.67 56.87 48.25
CA ILE A 17 -4.13 56.83 48.47
C ILE A 17 -4.51 57.59 49.76
N VAL A 18 -3.74 57.45 50.84
CA VAL A 18 -3.98 58.16 52.12
C VAL A 18 -3.76 59.67 51.98
N ASN A 19 -2.88 60.12 51.09
CA ASN A 19 -2.72 61.54 50.77
C ASN A 19 -3.87 62.11 49.91
N ALA A 20 -4.78 61.26 49.41
CA ALA A 20 -5.85 61.67 48.49
C ALA A 20 -7.22 61.85 49.17
N ASP A 21 -7.45 61.29 50.37
CA ASP A 21 -8.68 61.47 51.14
C ASP A 21 -8.36 61.65 52.64
N ASP A 22 -8.96 62.67 53.26
CA ASP A 22 -8.88 63.05 54.68
C ASP A 22 -9.51 61.99 55.63
N ALA A 23 -8.99 60.76 55.61
CA ALA A 23 -9.41 59.68 56.51
C ALA A 23 -8.26 59.27 57.43
N THR A 24 -8.36 59.69 58.70
CA THR A 24 -7.63 59.17 59.89
C THR A 24 -6.29 58.48 59.59
N ALA A 25 -5.20 59.25 59.68
CA ALA A 25 -3.84 58.76 59.50
C ALA A 25 -3.58 57.50 60.35
N LEU A 26 -3.44 56.35 59.69
CA LEU A 26 -2.93 55.12 60.31
C LEU A 26 -1.54 55.41 60.89
N SER A 27 -1.25 54.91 62.10
CA SER A 27 0.09 55.05 62.66
C SER A 27 1.10 54.29 61.80
N ALA A 28 2.35 54.76 61.76
CA ALA A 28 3.43 54.15 60.96
C ALA A 28 3.57 52.64 61.24
N GLU A 29 3.37 52.24 62.49
CA GLU A 29 3.38 50.85 62.95
C GLU A 29 2.22 50.02 62.36
N GLN A 30 1.01 50.59 62.30
CA GLN A 30 -0.15 49.92 61.68
C GLN A 30 0.03 49.78 60.17
N LEU A 31 0.67 50.76 59.52
CA LEU A 31 0.90 50.75 58.08
C LEU A 31 1.96 49.71 57.68
N GLU A 32 3.04 49.58 58.46
CA GLU A 32 4.07 48.54 58.28
C GLU A 32 3.51 47.13 58.54
N GLN A 33 2.64 46.98 59.54
CA GLN A 33 2.00 45.70 59.85
C GLN A 33 1.02 45.28 58.75
N LEU A 34 0.25 46.24 58.21
CA LEU A 34 -0.70 46.00 57.13
C LEU A 34 0.02 45.73 55.80
N SER A 35 1.11 46.46 55.48
CA SER A 35 1.93 46.22 54.29
C SER A 35 2.60 44.85 54.31
N SER A 36 3.12 44.43 55.47
CA SER A 36 3.74 43.12 55.67
C SER A 36 2.74 41.97 55.50
N GLN A 37 1.55 42.08 56.11
CA GLN A 37 0.49 41.09 55.95
C GLN A 37 0.03 40.99 54.49
N LEU A 38 -0.19 42.13 53.82
CA LEU A 38 -0.58 42.16 52.41
C LEU A 38 0.50 41.57 51.49
N ALA A 39 1.78 41.86 51.75
CA ALA A 39 2.90 41.29 51.02
C ALA A 39 3.00 39.76 51.20
N LEU A 40 2.72 39.24 52.41
CA LEU A 40 2.64 37.80 52.69
C LEU A 40 1.47 37.14 51.96
N TYR A 41 0.29 37.75 51.96
CA TYR A 41 -0.87 37.24 51.21
C TYR A 41 -0.61 37.23 49.70
N PHE A 42 -0.07 38.31 49.14
CA PHE A 42 0.26 38.35 47.72
C PHE A 42 1.35 37.34 47.37
N SER A 43 2.41 37.24 48.17
CA SER A 43 3.49 36.28 47.93
C SER A 43 3.00 34.83 47.99
N THR A 44 2.09 34.49 48.90
CA THR A 44 1.54 33.13 49.01
C THR A 44 0.62 32.80 47.83
N ILE A 45 -0.24 33.73 47.42
CA ILE A 45 -1.10 33.56 46.23
C ILE A 45 -0.26 33.41 44.95
N LEU A 46 0.80 34.22 44.80
CA LEU A 46 1.69 34.11 43.64
C LEU A 46 2.47 32.80 43.62
N LEU A 47 2.91 32.33 44.80
CA LEU A 47 3.63 31.06 44.92
C LEU A 47 2.71 29.86 44.63
N THR A 48 1.46 29.89 45.08
CA THR A 48 0.48 28.82 44.79
C THR A 48 0.10 28.81 43.31
N LEU A 49 -0.15 29.97 42.70
CA LEU A 49 -0.38 30.09 41.25
C LEU A 49 0.82 29.59 40.44
N ALA A 50 2.04 29.98 40.82
CA ALA A 50 3.25 29.50 40.16
C ALA A 50 3.43 27.98 40.31
N GLY A 51 3.14 27.43 41.49
CA GLY A 51 3.18 26.00 41.76
C GLY A 51 2.16 25.21 40.92
N ILE A 52 0.91 25.69 40.85
CA ILE A 52 -0.14 25.08 40.03
C ILE A 52 0.25 25.12 38.54
N LEU A 53 0.79 26.25 38.07
CA LEU A 53 1.22 26.40 36.70
C LEU A 53 2.38 25.46 36.35
N LEU A 54 3.34 25.28 37.26
CA LEU A 54 4.43 24.32 37.11
C LEU A 54 3.90 22.88 37.00
N ILE A 55 2.95 22.50 37.86
CA ILE A 55 2.31 21.18 37.82
C ILE A 55 1.57 20.98 36.50
N ALA A 56 0.81 21.99 36.04
CA ALA A 56 0.08 21.94 34.77
C ALA A 56 1.02 21.76 33.57
N VAL A 57 2.12 22.52 33.51
CA VAL A 57 3.15 22.40 32.47
C VAL A 57 3.80 21.01 32.51
N PHE A 58 4.10 20.50 33.70
CA PHE A 58 4.69 19.18 33.88
C PHE A 58 3.75 18.05 33.42
N LEU A 59 2.47 18.13 33.78
CA LEU A 59 1.45 17.19 33.32
C LEU A 59 1.28 17.24 31.79
N LEU A 60 1.21 18.43 31.20
CA LEU A 60 1.18 18.61 29.76
C LEU A 60 2.41 18.00 29.08
N TRP A 61 3.60 18.18 29.66
CA TRP A 61 4.83 17.60 29.13
C TRP A 61 4.81 16.07 29.18
N ILE A 62 4.40 15.47 30.29
CA ILE A 62 4.27 14.00 30.43
C ILE A 62 3.27 13.45 29.41
N VAL A 63 2.10 14.06 29.32
CA VAL A 63 1.03 13.64 28.39
C VAL A 63 1.53 13.74 26.96
N LYS A 64 2.13 14.89 26.57
CA LYS A 64 2.64 15.09 25.21
C LYS A 64 3.75 14.11 24.88
N ARG A 65 4.67 13.83 25.81
CA ARG A 65 5.77 12.88 25.59
C ARG A 65 5.26 11.45 25.42
N ARG A 66 4.35 10.99 26.28
CA ARG A 66 3.79 9.63 26.18
C ARG A 66 2.84 9.45 25.00
N ALA A 67 2.03 10.47 24.70
CA ALA A 67 1.08 10.44 23.58
C ALA A 67 1.80 10.47 22.22
N ASN A 68 2.91 11.21 22.08
CA ASN A 68 3.66 11.25 20.83
C ASN A 68 4.28 9.89 20.49
N ASP A 69 4.97 9.27 21.45
CA ASP A 69 5.68 8.02 21.18
C ASP A 69 4.68 6.90 20.82
N GLY A 70 3.60 6.75 21.60
CA GLY A 70 2.55 5.77 21.32
C GLY A 70 1.77 6.05 20.03
N SER A 71 1.53 7.32 19.70
CA SER A 71 0.85 7.69 18.46
C SER A 71 1.72 7.42 17.23
N GLN A 72 3.03 7.70 17.29
CA GLN A 72 3.93 7.44 16.16
C GLN A 72 4.13 5.94 15.92
N THR A 73 4.30 5.14 16.98
CA THR A 73 4.44 3.68 16.83
C THR A 73 3.17 3.04 16.29
N ASN A 74 2.00 3.50 16.73
CA ASN A 74 0.72 2.99 16.23
C ASN A 74 0.51 3.36 14.76
N LYS A 75 0.83 4.59 14.37
CA LYS A 75 0.76 5.02 12.96
C LYS A 75 1.68 4.22 12.05
N GLU A 76 2.92 3.96 12.48
CA GLU A 76 3.85 3.16 11.68
C GLU A 76 3.40 1.71 11.56
N LEU A 77 2.83 1.14 12.63
CA LEU A 77 2.28 -0.20 12.62
C LEU A 77 1.01 -0.31 11.75
N GLU A 78 0.13 0.69 11.78
CA GLU A 78 -1.03 0.81 10.88
C GLU A 78 -0.59 0.94 9.42
N ARG A 79 0.42 1.76 9.13
CA ARG A 79 1.02 1.90 7.81
C ARG A 79 1.55 0.57 7.26
N GLN A 80 2.30 -0.19 8.07
CA GLN A 80 2.81 -1.51 7.69
C GLN A 80 1.70 -2.53 7.46
N ARG A 81 0.67 -2.56 8.32
CA ARG A 81 -0.49 -3.42 8.14
C ARG A 81 -1.22 -3.11 6.84
N LEU A 82 -1.47 -1.83 6.56
CA LEU A 82 -2.17 -1.41 5.36
C LEU A 82 -1.39 -1.79 4.09
N LEU A 83 -0.05 -1.66 4.10
CA LEU A 83 0.79 -2.11 2.99
C LEU A 83 0.72 -3.62 2.78
N GLN A 84 0.77 -4.40 3.86
CA GLN A 84 0.65 -5.85 3.80
C GLN A 84 -0.73 -6.28 3.29
N ASP A 85 -1.80 -5.60 3.71
CA ASP A 85 -3.15 -5.86 3.24
C ASP A 85 -3.29 -5.55 1.75
N LEU A 86 -2.72 -4.43 1.28
CA LEU A 86 -2.70 -4.06 -0.14
C LEU A 86 -1.90 -5.06 -0.98
N GLU A 87 -0.75 -5.53 -0.49
CA GLU A 87 0.03 -6.56 -1.16
C GLU A 87 -0.74 -7.89 -1.24
N SER A 88 -1.34 -8.31 -0.13
CA SER A 88 -2.16 -9.53 -0.06
C SER A 88 -3.37 -9.47 -0.99
N GLN A 89 -4.04 -8.32 -1.06
CA GLN A 89 -5.14 -8.08 -2.01
C GLN A 89 -4.66 -8.24 -3.44
N PHE A 90 -3.53 -7.63 -3.82
CA PHE A 90 -3.01 -7.78 -5.17
C PHE A 90 -2.63 -9.23 -5.49
N LEU A 91 -1.98 -9.93 -4.56
CA LEU A 91 -1.63 -11.34 -4.74
C LEU A 91 -2.87 -12.22 -4.92
N SER A 92 -3.93 -11.94 -4.16
CA SER A 92 -5.23 -12.60 -4.33
C SER A 92 -5.76 -12.39 -5.75
N ILE A 93 -5.81 -11.14 -6.24
CA ILE A 93 -6.29 -10.80 -7.60
C ILE A 93 -5.40 -11.47 -8.66
N SER A 94 -4.07 -11.39 -8.49
CA SER A 94 -3.06 -11.93 -9.41
C SER A 94 -3.20 -13.43 -9.63
N ASN A 95 -3.59 -14.18 -8.61
CA ASN A 95 -3.71 -15.64 -8.66
C ASN A 95 -5.12 -16.10 -9.07
N GLN A 96 -6.05 -15.18 -9.38
CA GLN A 96 -7.38 -15.56 -9.85
C GLN A 96 -7.30 -16.12 -11.28
N PRO A 97 -8.02 -17.21 -11.58
CA PRO A 97 -8.16 -17.72 -12.94
C PRO A 97 -9.02 -16.78 -13.78
N ALA A 98 -8.39 -16.01 -14.65
CA ALA A 98 -9.06 -14.92 -15.37
C ALA A 98 -8.63 -14.75 -16.83
N LEU A 99 -7.57 -15.43 -17.26
CA LEU A 99 -7.00 -15.30 -18.60
C LEU A 99 -7.28 -16.54 -19.44
N TRP A 100 -7.85 -16.33 -20.62
CA TRP A 100 -8.08 -17.38 -21.61
C TRP A 100 -7.22 -17.12 -22.83
N LEU A 101 -6.32 -18.05 -23.11
CA LEU A 101 -5.38 -17.97 -24.23
C LEU A 101 -5.88 -18.88 -25.36
N THR A 102 -6.61 -18.31 -26.30
CA THR A 102 -7.43 -19.07 -27.26
C THR A 102 -6.63 -19.51 -28.49
N ASN A 103 -5.71 -18.68 -28.97
CA ASN A 103 -5.04 -18.86 -30.26
C ASN A 103 -3.52 -19.02 -30.17
N ARG A 104 -2.99 -19.42 -29.01
CA ARG A 104 -1.54 -19.57 -28.79
C ARG A 104 -1.10 -21.03 -28.80
N SER A 105 -0.12 -21.35 -29.65
CA SER A 105 0.42 -22.72 -29.76
C SER A 105 1.08 -23.28 -28.49
N THR A 106 1.54 -22.41 -27.58
CA THR A 106 2.23 -22.79 -26.34
C THR A 106 1.28 -22.98 -25.16
N PHE A 107 0.01 -22.60 -25.30
CA PHE A 107 -0.97 -22.60 -24.21
C PHE A 107 -2.17 -23.48 -24.59
N ASP A 108 -2.78 -24.11 -23.59
CA ASP A 108 -3.98 -24.91 -23.79
C ASP A 108 -5.21 -24.01 -23.72
N ALA A 109 -5.94 -23.91 -24.85
CA ALA A 109 -7.15 -23.11 -24.96
C ALA A 109 -8.30 -23.56 -24.03
N LYS A 110 -8.21 -24.77 -23.45
CA LYS A 110 -9.20 -25.28 -22.48
C LYS A 110 -8.90 -24.87 -21.04
N VAL A 111 -7.71 -24.34 -20.77
CA VAL A 111 -7.27 -23.97 -19.43
C VAL A 111 -7.48 -22.48 -19.21
N VAL A 112 -8.01 -22.14 -18.05
CA VAL A 112 -8.07 -20.76 -17.56
C VAL A 112 -6.81 -20.50 -16.74
N TYR A 113 -6.03 -19.52 -17.16
CA TYR A 113 -4.78 -19.14 -16.52
C TYR A 113 -4.97 -18.01 -15.52
N GLU A 114 -4.03 -17.92 -14.59
CA GLU A 114 -3.97 -16.86 -13.59
C GLU A 114 -3.78 -15.49 -14.25
N PHE A 115 -4.37 -14.44 -13.66
CA PHE A 115 -4.21 -13.06 -14.12
C PHE A 115 -2.75 -12.62 -14.19
N ALA A 116 -1.88 -13.13 -13.31
CA ALA A 116 -0.44 -12.87 -13.32
C ALA A 116 0.18 -13.04 -14.70
N LEU A 117 -0.28 -14.03 -15.48
CA LEU A 117 0.22 -14.32 -16.82
C LEU A 117 -0.07 -13.18 -17.80
N ALA A 118 -1.20 -12.49 -17.66
CA ALA A 118 -1.57 -11.33 -18.48
C ALA A 118 -0.63 -10.14 -18.28
N LEU A 119 0.08 -10.09 -17.14
CA LEU A 119 1.04 -9.05 -16.81
C LEU A 119 2.48 -9.39 -17.24
N THR A 120 2.71 -10.59 -17.77
CA THR A 120 4.03 -11.00 -18.26
C THR A 120 4.36 -10.36 -19.62
N PRO A 121 5.65 -10.27 -20.01
CA PRO A 121 6.04 -9.76 -21.33
C PRO A 121 5.53 -10.60 -22.51
N GLU A 122 5.06 -11.83 -22.27
CA GLU A 122 4.54 -12.70 -23.32
C GLU A 122 3.17 -12.24 -23.82
N VAL A 123 2.43 -11.48 -22.99
CA VAL A 123 1.10 -10.96 -23.30
C VAL A 123 1.18 -9.45 -23.45
N SER A 124 1.31 -9.00 -24.70
CA SER A 124 1.25 -7.59 -25.08
C SER A 124 -0.19 -7.17 -25.30
N TRP A 125 -0.65 -6.16 -24.57
CA TRP A 125 -2.02 -5.69 -24.71
C TRP A 125 -2.13 -4.77 -25.93
N TYR A 126 -3.24 -4.85 -26.65
CA TYR A 126 -3.53 -3.93 -27.75
C TYR A 126 -4.70 -3.02 -27.37
N THR A 127 -4.65 -1.75 -27.78
CA THR A 127 -5.72 -0.79 -27.54
C THR A 127 -6.46 -0.53 -28.85
N PRO A 128 -7.56 -1.25 -29.14
CA PRO A 128 -8.40 -0.95 -30.30
C PRO A 128 -9.20 0.35 -30.09
N GLN A 129 -9.77 0.89 -31.18
CA GLN A 129 -10.70 2.02 -31.10
C GLN A 129 -12.00 1.67 -30.36
N ASN A 130 -12.42 0.40 -30.42
CA ASN A 130 -13.56 -0.13 -29.69
C ASN A 130 -13.14 -1.46 -29.05
N ILE A 131 -13.30 -1.60 -27.73
CA ILE A 131 -12.94 -2.83 -27.04
C ILE A 131 -14.04 -3.87 -27.23
N LYS A 132 -13.64 -4.99 -27.85
CA LYS A 132 -14.54 -6.13 -28.02
C LYS A 132 -14.75 -6.80 -26.66
N THR A 133 -16.01 -6.99 -26.31
CA THR A 133 -16.41 -7.77 -25.14
C THR A 133 -17.28 -8.95 -25.55
N SER A 134 -17.18 -10.04 -24.81
CA SER A 134 -18.03 -11.22 -24.95
C SER A 134 -18.52 -11.66 -23.57
N TRP A 135 -19.56 -12.50 -23.52
CA TRP A 135 -20.05 -13.07 -22.27
C TRP A 135 -19.70 -14.54 -22.23
N HIS A 136 -19.08 -14.98 -21.13
CA HIS A 136 -18.72 -16.37 -20.93
C HIS A 136 -18.93 -16.79 -19.48
N MET A 137 -19.64 -17.90 -19.26
CA MET A 137 -19.89 -18.48 -17.92
C MET A 137 -20.40 -17.48 -16.87
N GLY A 138 -21.22 -16.50 -17.29
CA GLY A 138 -21.80 -15.51 -16.38
C GLY A 138 -20.91 -14.29 -16.10
N ASP A 139 -19.70 -14.24 -16.65
CA ASP A 139 -18.81 -13.07 -16.56
C ASP A 139 -18.62 -12.42 -17.94
N ARG A 140 -18.33 -11.11 -17.92
CA ARG A 140 -17.95 -10.37 -19.12
C ARG A 140 -16.46 -10.59 -19.35
N MET A 141 -16.10 -10.86 -20.59
CA MET A 141 -14.73 -11.04 -21.03
C MET A 141 -14.36 -9.89 -21.96
N ALA A 142 -13.17 -9.33 -21.78
CA ALA A 142 -12.60 -8.31 -22.65
C ALA A 142 -11.49 -8.93 -23.51
N VAL A 143 -11.47 -8.62 -24.80
CA VAL A 143 -10.41 -9.07 -25.71
C VAL A 143 -9.19 -8.18 -25.51
N ILE A 144 -8.08 -8.74 -25.01
CA ILE A 144 -6.88 -7.97 -24.61
C ILE A 144 -5.71 -8.06 -25.59
N THR A 145 -5.68 -9.04 -26.50
CA THR A 145 -4.63 -9.19 -27.53
C THR A 145 -5.20 -9.28 -28.94
N ASP A 146 -4.35 -9.04 -29.94
CA ASP A 146 -4.63 -9.22 -31.36
C ASP A 146 -4.87 -10.70 -31.75
N GLN A 147 -4.52 -11.62 -30.86
CA GLN A 147 -4.77 -13.06 -30.96
C GLN A 147 -6.12 -13.46 -30.34
N ASP A 148 -6.98 -12.50 -30.03
CA ASP A 148 -8.28 -12.72 -29.37
C ASP A 148 -8.14 -13.44 -28.01
N ASP A 149 -7.06 -13.17 -27.25
CA ASP A 149 -6.96 -13.61 -25.85
C ASP A 149 -7.97 -12.82 -25.00
N LEU A 150 -8.64 -13.50 -24.08
CA LEU A 150 -9.73 -12.94 -23.29
C LEU A 150 -9.33 -12.79 -21.82
N LEU A 151 -9.65 -11.65 -21.23
CA LEU A 151 -9.48 -11.37 -19.81
C LEU A 151 -10.83 -11.11 -19.16
N THR A 152 -11.05 -11.70 -17.98
CA THR A 152 -12.26 -11.48 -17.21
C THR A 152 -12.39 -10.02 -16.74
N ALA A 153 -13.56 -9.42 -16.96
CA ALA A 153 -13.87 -8.03 -16.62
C ALA A 153 -13.82 -7.75 -15.12
N SER A 154 -14.30 -8.69 -14.30
CA SER A 154 -14.32 -8.58 -12.84
C SER A 154 -12.91 -8.33 -12.27
N VAL A 155 -11.88 -8.97 -12.82
CA VAL A 155 -10.48 -8.72 -12.44
C VAL A 155 -10.01 -7.30 -12.77
N LEU A 156 -10.42 -6.76 -13.92
CA LEU A 156 -10.10 -5.38 -14.28
C LEU A 156 -10.73 -4.40 -13.29
N ASP A 157 -11.96 -4.65 -12.86
CA ASP A 157 -12.65 -3.85 -11.85
C ASP A 157 -11.93 -3.94 -10.49
N GLU A 158 -11.55 -5.15 -10.04
CA GLU A 158 -10.80 -5.36 -8.80
C GLU A 158 -9.44 -4.64 -8.80
N ILE A 159 -8.72 -4.67 -9.93
CA ILE A 159 -7.47 -3.92 -10.10
C ILE A 159 -7.72 -2.41 -10.03
N LEU A 160 -8.78 -1.90 -10.64
CA LEU A 160 -9.14 -0.49 -10.55
C LEU A 160 -9.40 -0.07 -9.10
N PHE A 161 -10.15 -0.89 -8.34
CA PHE A 161 -10.40 -0.65 -6.92
C PHE A 161 -9.13 -0.72 -6.07
N TRP A 162 -8.20 -1.62 -6.41
CA TRP A 162 -6.92 -1.72 -5.73
C TRP A 162 -6.07 -0.45 -5.91
N PHE A 163 -5.95 0.05 -7.15
CA PHE A 163 -5.27 1.32 -7.43
C PHE A 163 -5.94 2.51 -6.73
N ARG A 164 -7.26 2.56 -6.71
CA ARG A 164 -8.00 3.60 -5.98
C ARG A 164 -7.72 3.56 -4.48
N SER A 165 -7.56 2.37 -3.91
CA SER A 165 -7.24 2.18 -2.50
C SER A 165 -5.82 2.67 -2.19
N LEU A 166 -4.86 2.39 -3.09
CA LEU A 166 -3.50 2.93 -3.01
C LEU A 166 -3.51 4.46 -3.06
N ASP A 167 -4.16 5.05 -4.07
CA ASP A 167 -4.21 6.49 -4.25
C ASP A 167 -4.79 7.20 -3.01
N ARG A 168 -5.93 6.71 -2.49
CA ARG A 168 -6.54 7.23 -1.27
C ARG A 168 -5.66 7.10 -0.04
N ALA A 169 -4.95 5.98 0.12
CA ALA A 169 -4.04 5.78 1.25
C ALA A 169 -2.88 6.80 1.22
N VAL A 170 -2.45 7.20 0.03
CA VAL A 170 -1.35 8.13 -0.17
C VAL A 170 -1.82 9.58 -0.04
N ALA A 171 -2.95 9.92 -0.66
CA ALA A 171 -3.59 11.22 -0.53
C ALA A 171 -4.02 11.52 0.92
N GLY A 172 -4.40 10.48 1.67
CA GLY A 172 -4.72 10.55 3.10
C GLY A 172 -3.51 10.56 4.04
N GLU A 173 -2.28 10.60 3.52
CA GLU A 173 -1.02 10.54 4.28
C GLU A 173 -0.89 9.31 5.21
N LEU A 174 -1.65 8.24 4.94
CA LEU A 174 -1.55 6.96 5.69
C LEU A 174 -0.30 6.19 5.27
N ILE A 175 0.05 6.29 3.99
CA ILE A 175 1.22 5.66 3.37
C ILE A 175 2.04 6.74 2.67
N LYS A 176 3.38 6.64 2.71
CA LYS A 176 4.28 7.53 1.97
C LYS A 176 4.57 6.97 0.60
N VAL A 177 4.92 7.84 -0.35
CA VAL A 177 5.35 7.43 -1.71
C VAL A 177 6.52 6.43 -1.68
N GLU A 178 7.41 6.57 -0.69
CA GLU A 178 8.52 5.65 -0.43
C GLU A 178 8.07 4.21 -0.17
N ASP A 179 6.89 4.01 0.41
CA ASP A 179 6.36 2.66 0.68
C ASP A 179 5.66 2.07 -0.52
N ILE A 180 4.98 2.90 -1.31
CA ILE A 180 4.35 2.47 -2.57
C ILE A 180 5.44 1.89 -3.48
N TYR A 181 6.64 2.46 -3.44
CA TYR A 181 7.78 1.89 -4.15
C TYR A 181 8.05 0.43 -3.76
N SER A 182 7.79 -0.02 -2.52
CA SER A 182 7.96 -1.43 -2.17
C SER A 182 7.07 -2.36 -3.03
N LEU A 183 5.95 -1.84 -3.52
CA LEU A 183 4.98 -2.49 -4.40
C LEU A 183 5.24 -2.24 -5.90
N TRP A 184 6.44 -1.77 -6.29
CA TRP A 184 6.72 -1.41 -7.69
C TRP A 184 6.52 -2.58 -8.66
N ARG A 185 6.72 -3.83 -8.21
CA ARG A 185 6.57 -5.04 -9.04
C ARG A 185 5.12 -5.33 -9.39
N GLN A 186 4.19 -4.92 -8.53
CA GLN A 186 2.74 -5.04 -8.71
C GLN A 186 2.21 -3.85 -9.52
N ILE A 187 2.78 -2.66 -9.31
CA ILE A 187 2.31 -1.40 -9.90
C ILE A 187 2.82 -1.20 -11.34
N LEU A 188 4.14 -1.25 -11.56
CA LEU A 188 4.72 -0.90 -12.85
C LEU A 188 4.31 -1.78 -14.04
N PRO A 189 3.91 -3.06 -13.88
CA PRO A 189 3.37 -3.82 -15.00
C PRO A 189 2.19 -3.15 -15.71
N PHE A 190 1.43 -2.26 -15.07
CA PHE A 190 0.33 -1.55 -15.72
C PHE A 190 0.76 -0.33 -16.53
N SER A 191 2.00 0.13 -16.36
CA SER A 191 2.55 1.27 -17.10
C SER A 191 3.17 0.90 -18.46
N ILE A 192 3.23 -0.39 -18.80
CA ILE A 192 3.94 -0.90 -19.98
C ILE A 192 3.01 -1.59 -20.96
N ASP A 193 3.47 -1.77 -22.20
CA ASP A 193 2.82 -2.56 -23.27
C ASP A 193 1.34 -2.20 -23.49
N ASN A 194 1.02 -0.90 -23.49
CA ASN A 194 -0.32 -0.33 -23.70
C ASN A 194 -1.40 -0.75 -22.69
N ARG A 195 -1.02 -1.29 -21.53
CA ARG A 195 -1.99 -1.78 -20.52
C ARG A 195 -2.81 -0.66 -19.93
N PHE A 196 -2.20 0.47 -19.59
CA PHE A 196 -2.93 1.64 -19.11
C PHE A 196 -3.84 2.22 -20.19
N SER A 197 -3.34 2.33 -21.43
CA SER A 197 -4.13 2.75 -22.59
C SER A 197 -5.36 1.86 -22.83
N PHE A 198 -5.19 0.54 -22.70
CA PHE A 198 -6.31 -0.39 -22.77
C PHE A 198 -7.31 -0.17 -21.64
N MET A 199 -6.85 -0.09 -20.38
CA MET A 199 -7.74 0.18 -19.24
C MET A 199 -8.50 1.50 -19.44
N ALA A 200 -7.82 2.55 -19.89
CA ALA A 200 -8.43 3.84 -20.16
C ALA A 200 -9.54 3.74 -21.22
N ALA A 201 -9.28 3.07 -22.34
CA ALA A 201 -10.28 2.83 -23.37
C ALA A 201 -11.47 2.00 -22.85
N TYR A 202 -11.19 0.95 -22.06
CA TYR A 202 -12.19 0.03 -21.54
C TYR A 202 -13.18 0.72 -20.62
N PHE A 203 -12.65 1.47 -19.65
CA PHE A 203 -13.47 2.17 -18.67
C PHE A 203 -14.14 3.43 -19.22
N ALA A 204 -13.55 4.06 -20.25
CA ALA A 204 -14.17 5.18 -20.96
C ALA A 204 -15.40 4.74 -21.78
N GLU A 205 -15.35 3.60 -22.46
CA GLU A 205 -16.47 3.08 -23.25
C GLU A 205 -17.67 2.71 -22.38
N ASP A 206 -17.42 2.09 -21.24
CA ASP A 206 -18.49 1.52 -20.43
C ASP A 206 -19.28 2.58 -19.63
N LYS A 207 -18.80 3.84 -19.58
CA LYS A 207 -19.29 4.91 -18.68
C LYS A 207 -19.38 4.49 -17.20
N ARG A 208 -18.76 3.36 -16.83
CA ARG A 208 -18.76 2.77 -15.47
C ARG A 208 -17.58 3.25 -14.65
N GLY A 209 -16.45 3.54 -15.30
CA GLY A 209 -15.30 4.14 -14.63
C GLY A 209 -15.53 5.63 -14.44
N SER A 210 -15.38 6.13 -13.21
CA SER A 210 -15.18 7.57 -13.02
C SER A 210 -13.87 7.93 -13.70
N LEU A 211 -13.84 9.08 -14.39
CA LEU A 211 -12.59 9.66 -14.87
C LEU A 211 -11.57 9.81 -13.71
N ASP A 212 -12.09 9.98 -12.48
CA ASP A 212 -11.32 9.99 -11.24
C ASP A 212 -10.64 8.65 -10.92
N ASP A 213 -11.26 7.52 -11.26
CA ASP A 213 -10.70 6.20 -10.96
C ASP A 213 -9.50 5.89 -11.88
N LEU A 214 -9.56 6.28 -13.15
CA LEU A 214 -8.42 6.20 -14.08
C LEU A 214 -7.30 7.17 -13.69
N GLU A 215 -7.65 8.36 -13.22
CA GLU A 215 -6.68 9.33 -12.72
C GLU A 215 -5.96 8.79 -11.48
N ALA A 216 -6.65 8.10 -10.56
CA ALA A 216 -6.03 7.44 -9.41
C ALA A 216 -4.96 6.41 -9.84
N VAL A 217 -5.28 5.55 -10.83
CA VAL A 217 -4.30 4.62 -11.41
C VAL A 217 -3.09 5.38 -11.95
N ARG A 218 -3.34 6.46 -12.70
CA ARG A 218 -2.30 7.28 -13.31
C ARG A 218 -1.39 7.93 -12.26
N GLN A 219 -1.96 8.48 -11.19
CA GLN A 219 -1.24 9.15 -10.11
C GLN A 219 -0.33 8.18 -9.36
N VAL A 220 -0.82 6.98 -9.04
CA VAL A 220 0.00 5.93 -8.40
C VAL A 220 1.16 5.52 -9.30
N LEU A 221 0.91 5.23 -10.58
CA LEU A 221 1.94 4.85 -11.55
C LEU A 221 3.01 5.96 -11.69
N MET A 222 2.58 7.20 -11.90
CA MET A 222 3.47 8.34 -12.03
C MET A 222 4.24 8.63 -10.74
N GLY A 223 3.62 8.46 -9.58
CA GLY A 223 4.25 8.60 -8.27
C GLY A 223 5.43 7.64 -8.13
N VAL A 224 5.23 6.36 -8.45
CA VAL A 224 6.29 5.34 -8.40
C VAL A 224 7.39 5.62 -9.43
N ILE A 225 7.04 5.96 -10.67
CA ILE A 225 8.02 6.26 -11.73
C ILE A 225 8.88 7.47 -11.35
N ARG A 226 8.26 8.57 -10.91
CA ARG A 226 8.97 9.79 -10.48
C ARG A 226 9.88 9.52 -9.29
N TYR A 227 9.40 8.76 -8.30
CA TYR A 227 10.21 8.36 -7.17
C TYR A 227 11.45 7.55 -7.62
N CYS A 228 11.27 6.57 -8.51
CA CYS A 228 12.37 5.78 -9.05
C CYS A 228 13.40 6.65 -9.81
N GLN A 229 12.94 7.66 -10.56
CA GLN A 229 13.81 8.60 -11.27
C GLN A 229 14.60 9.50 -10.31
N GLN A 230 13.93 10.08 -9.32
CA GLN A 230 14.54 10.96 -8.31
C GLN A 230 15.62 10.22 -7.50
N GLN A 231 15.32 8.98 -7.09
CA GLN A 231 16.22 8.12 -6.34
C GLN A 231 17.22 7.35 -7.22
N LYS A 232 17.18 7.53 -8.56
CA LYS A 232 18.05 6.86 -9.54
C LYS A 232 18.06 5.32 -9.41
N LEU A 233 16.89 4.73 -9.14
CA LEU A 233 16.74 3.30 -8.93
C LEU A 233 16.84 2.56 -10.27
N SER A 234 17.94 1.84 -10.50
CA SER A 234 18.23 1.27 -11.82
C SER A 234 17.33 0.10 -12.22
N GLN A 235 16.89 -0.75 -11.28
CA GLN A 235 16.09 -1.94 -11.60
C GLN A 235 14.69 -1.60 -12.17
N PRO A 236 13.85 -0.78 -11.50
CA PRO A 236 12.52 -0.43 -12.01
C PRO A 236 12.61 0.37 -13.31
N LEU A 237 13.59 1.29 -13.41
CA LEU A 237 13.80 2.09 -14.62
C LEU A 237 14.22 1.22 -15.82
N LYS A 238 15.05 0.19 -15.60
CA LYS A 238 15.37 -0.80 -16.65
C LYS A 238 14.16 -1.63 -17.05
N TYR A 239 13.30 -1.98 -16.10
CA TYR A 239 12.08 -2.77 -16.35
C TYR A 239 11.10 -2.06 -17.31
N ILE A 240 10.90 -0.74 -17.14
CA ILE A 240 9.98 0.06 -17.97
C ILE A 240 10.62 0.64 -19.25
N ASN A 241 11.95 0.59 -19.38
CA ASN A 241 12.66 1.24 -20.46
C ASN A 241 12.24 0.69 -21.84
N GLY A 242 11.82 1.59 -22.74
CA GLY A 242 11.40 1.25 -24.11
C GLY A 242 10.03 0.56 -24.23
N ARG A 243 9.35 0.29 -23.12
CA ARG A 243 8.04 -0.39 -23.07
C ARG A 243 6.93 0.44 -22.45
N LEU A 244 7.29 1.59 -21.90
CA LEU A 244 6.35 2.49 -21.24
C LEU A 244 5.25 2.93 -22.22
N ASP A 245 4.02 2.92 -21.72
CA ASP A 245 2.83 3.28 -22.47
C ASP A 245 2.88 4.74 -22.95
N PRO A 246 2.51 5.03 -24.21
CA PRO A 246 2.57 6.37 -24.79
C PRO A 246 1.87 7.46 -23.97
N LEU A 247 0.82 7.13 -23.23
CA LEU A 247 0.06 8.09 -22.40
C LEU A 247 0.87 8.69 -21.23
N PHE A 248 2.06 8.16 -20.95
CA PHE A 248 2.97 8.71 -19.94
C PHE A 248 4.10 9.57 -20.53
N PHE A 249 4.30 9.60 -21.85
CA PHE A 249 5.48 10.27 -22.45
C PHE A 249 5.51 11.78 -22.24
N ASP A 250 4.35 12.44 -22.24
CA ASP A 250 4.26 13.90 -22.11
C ASP A 250 4.56 14.40 -20.68
N GLU A 251 4.53 13.51 -19.69
CA GLU A 251 4.59 13.86 -18.26
C GLU A 251 5.85 13.35 -17.54
N LEU A 252 6.76 12.70 -18.27
CA LEU A 252 8.06 12.27 -17.74
C LEU A 252 9.09 13.40 -17.84
N PRO A 253 9.93 13.62 -16.81
CA PRO A 253 11.06 14.54 -16.93
C PRO A 253 12.02 14.07 -18.03
N LYS A 254 12.51 15.04 -18.82
CA LYS A 254 13.35 14.84 -20.02
C LYS A 254 14.54 13.91 -19.71
N GLY A 255 14.58 12.74 -20.36
CA GLY A 255 15.69 11.78 -20.20
C GLY A 255 15.41 10.32 -20.55
N MET A 256 14.15 9.90 -20.68
CA MET A 256 13.81 8.59 -21.23
C MET A 256 13.76 8.63 -22.76
N LYS A 257 14.36 7.62 -23.39
CA LYS A 257 14.10 7.35 -24.82
C LYS A 257 12.66 6.87 -24.90
N THR A 258 11.78 7.70 -25.45
CA THR A 258 10.45 7.30 -25.89
C THR A 258 10.61 6.09 -26.79
N GLY A 259 10.05 4.95 -26.42
CA GLY A 259 10.04 3.73 -27.23
C GLY A 259 9.10 3.88 -28.44
N LEU A 260 9.25 4.94 -29.23
CA LEU A 260 8.42 5.26 -30.38
C LEU A 260 8.62 4.28 -31.56
N GLU A 261 9.16 3.09 -31.30
CA GLU A 261 9.29 2.00 -32.26
C GLU A 261 8.36 0.80 -31.95
N ALA A 262 7.62 0.79 -30.84
CA ALA A 262 6.66 -0.30 -30.54
C ALA A 262 5.30 -0.16 -31.26
N ALA A 263 5.01 0.97 -31.90
CA ALA A 263 3.77 1.22 -32.64
C ALA A 263 3.87 0.95 -34.16
N ARG A 264 4.92 0.25 -34.62
CA ARG A 264 4.97 -0.31 -35.98
C ARG A 264 4.89 -1.83 -35.88
N PRO A 265 4.10 -2.52 -36.72
CA PRO A 265 4.05 -3.98 -36.74
C PRO A 265 5.37 -4.48 -37.30
N ASN A 266 6.40 -4.56 -36.46
CA ASN A 266 7.75 -4.88 -36.90
C ASN A 266 8.10 -6.30 -36.48
N LYS A 267 8.14 -7.15 -37.51
CA LYS A 267 8.90 -8.40 -37.56
C LYS A 267 10.34 -8.12 -37.12
N VAL A 268 10.67 -8.34 -35.86
CA VAL A 268 12.06 -8.38 -35.39
C VAL A 268 12.37 -9.78 -34.90
N ARG A 269 13.38 -10.35 -35.55
CA ARG A 269 14.00 -11.64 -35.27
C ARG A 269 14.15 -11.86 -33.76
N ARG A 270 13.62 -13.00 -33.30
CA ARG A 270 13.96 -13.62 -32.01
C ARG A 270 15.49 -13.62 -31.88
N GLN A 271 16.02 -12.88 -30.92
CA GLN A 271 17.25 -13.28 -30.26
C GLN A 271 16.80 -14.13 -29.08
N ASP A 272 17.25 -15.38 -29.08
CA ASP A 272 16.99 -16.32 -28.01
C ASP A 272 17.45 -15.72 -26.68
N PRO A 273 16.72 -15.99 -25.57
CA PRO A 273 17.13 -15.51 -24.26
C PRO A 273 18.50 -16.09 -23.92
N VAL A 274 19.41 -15.20 -23.50
CA VAL A 274 20.66 -15.58 -22.85
C VAL A 274 20.29 -16.41 -21.62
N VAL A 275 20.62 -17.70 -21.67
CA VAL A 275 20.62 -18.59 -20.52
C VAL A 275 21.57 -17.98 -19.50
N MET A 276 21.04 -17.51 -18.38
CA MET A 276 21.85 -17.14 -17.23
C MET A 276 22.18 -18.42 -16.48
N ASP A 277 23.45 -18.80 -16.54
CA ASP A 277 24.05 -19.85 -15.73
C ASP A 277 23.66 -19.70 -14.26
N GLU A 278 23.40 -20.85 -13.64
CA GLU A 278 23.15 -20.99 -12.21
C GLU A 278 24.23 -20.29 -11.38
N ALA A 279 23.79 -19.52 -10.37
CA ALA A 279 24.69 -18.90 -9.41
C ALA A 279 25.50 -19.96 -8.65
N PRO A 280 26.80 -19.72 -8.35
CA PRO A 280 27.64 -20.72 -7.71
C PRO A 280 27.19 -20.97 -6.27
N VAL A 281 26.87 -22.24 -5.98
CA VAL A 281 26.62 -22.76 -4.64
C VAL A 281 27.90 -22.66 -3.81
N ILE A 282 27.90 -21.80 -2.79
CA ILE A 282 28.96 -21.75 -1.78
C ILE A 282 28.86 -23.03 -0.94
N THR A 283 29.71 -24.00 -1.25
CA THR A 283 29.85 -25.24 -0.49
C THR A 283 30.75 -24.99 0.73
N GLN A 284 30.16 -24.91 1.92
CA GLN A 284 30.91 -25.10 3.16
C GLN A 284 31.30 -26.57 3.29
N LYS A 285 32.61 -26.83 3.24
CA LYS A 285 33.22 -28.12 3.58
C LYS A 285 32.87 -28.47 5.03
N ASN A 286 32.14 -29.56 5.23
CA ASN A 286 32.34 -30.42 6.39
C ASN A 286 32.58 -31.85 5.92
N LYS A 287 33.71 -32.37 6.39
CA LYS A 287 34.37 -33.59 5.97
C LYS A 287 34.08 -34.63 7.04
N THR A 288 33.32 -35.68 6.73
CA THR A 288 33.37 -36.96 7.46
C THR A 288 33.03 -38.10 6.51
N GLU A 289 33.97 -39.03 6.42
CA GLU A 289 34.00 -40.22 5.57
C GLU A 289 32.94 -41.24 5.98
N ARG A 290 32.31 -41.93 5.01
CA ARG A 290 32.20 -43.40 5.04
C ARG A 290 31.69 -44.03 3.73
N LYS A 291 32.60 -44.80 3.13
CA LYS A 291 32.50 -46.02 2.30
C LYS A 291 31.14 -46.40 1.69
N GLU A 292 31.10 -46.47 0.36
CA GLU A 292 30.16 -47.30 -0.42
C GLU A 292 30.27 -48.79 -0.06
N PRO A 293 29.23 -49.59 -0.34
CA PRO A 293 29.45 -50.58 -1.40
C PRO A 293 28.25 -50.89 -2.33
N LEU A 294 28.63 -51.15 -3.57
CA LEU A 294 28.14 -52.09 -4.59
C LEU A 294 26.69 -52.63 -4.59
N VAL A 295 26.14 -52.49 -5.80
CA VAL A 295 25.00 -53.18 -6.42
C VAL A 295 25.16 -54.70 -6.42
N ILE A 296 24.09 -55.41 -6.01
CA ILE A 296 23.77 -56.77 -6.44
C ILE A 296 22.25 -56.85 -6.62
N ASN A 297 21.78 -57.07 -7.85
CA ASN A 297 20.43 -57.62 -8.11
C ASN A 297 20.48 -59.13 -7.81
N PRO A 298 19.42 -59.74 -7.24
CA PRO A 298 18.44 -60.37 -8.13
C PRO A 298 16.99 -60.51 -7.60
N GLU A 299 16.14 -60.81 -8.58
CA GLU A 299 14.96 -61.69 -8.57
C GLU A 299 13.59 -61.27 -8.01
N THR A 300 12.63 -61.53 -8.90
CA THR A 300 11.17 -61.48 -8.83
C THR A 300 10.57 -62.35 -7.74
N VAL A 301 9.65 -61.76 -6.94
CA VAL A 301 8.54 -62.49 -6.31
C VAL A 301 7.30 -61.60 -6.34
N ALA A 302 6.23 -62.09 -6.98
CA ALA A 302 4.90 -61.50 -6.97
C ALA A 302 4.20 -61.78 -5.63
N GLU A 303 3.51 -60.79 -5.04
CA GLU A 303 2.41 -61.04 -4.11
C GLU A 303 1.47 -59.82 -3.91
N LYS A 304 0.22 -60.12 -3.56
CA LYS A 304 -1.05 -59.42 -3.83
C LYS A 304 -1.29 -58.08 -3.10
N PRO A 305 -2.22 -57.24 -3.61
CA PRO A 305 -2.60 -55.99 -2.94
C PRO A 305 -3.44 -56.26 -1.68
N LYS A 306 -3.02 -55.69 -0.55
CA LYS A 306 -3.83 -55.63 0.69
C LYS A 306 -4.73 -54.41 0.66
N HIS A 307 -6.02 -54.68 0.64
CA HIS A 307 -7.13 -53.76 0.86
C HIS A 307 -7.07 -53.23 2.31
N THR A 308 -7.08 -51.91 2.50
CA THR A 308 -7.42 -51.31 3.80
C THR A 308 -8.44 -50.20 3.58
N THR A 309 -9.66 -50.49 3.99
CA THR A 309 -10.88 -49.69 3.91
C THR A 309 -10.85 -48.59 4.98
N ARG A 310 -10.92 -47.31 4.59
CA ARG A 310 -11.20 -46.19 5.50
C ARG A 310 -12.68 -45.84 5.38
N LYS A 311 -13.41 -45.93 6.50
CA LYS A 311 -14.84 -45.57 6.59
C LYS A 311 -14.98 -44.04 6.60
N GLU A 312 -15.63 -43.49 5.59
CA GLU A 312 -16.24 -42.16 5.65
C GLU A 312 -17.71 -42.30 6.07
N PRO A 313 -18.25 -41.40 6.91
CA PRO A 313 -19.65 -41.45 7.30
C PRO A 313 -20.55 -40.92 6.17
N THR A 314 -21.37 -41.82 5.63
CA THR A 314 -22.47 -41.52 4.71
C THR A 314 -23.61 -40.88 5.50
N VAL A 315 -24.01 -39.65 5.15
CA VAL A 315 -25.28 -39.04 5.57
C VAL A 315 -26.23 -39.16 4.38
N SER A 316 -27.24 -40.00 4.51
CA SER A 316 -28.34 -40.15 3.56
C SER A 316 -29.47 -39.17 3.90
N PHE A 317 -29.92 -38.39 2.93
CA PHE A 317 -31.24 -37.79 2.92
C PHE A 317 -32.04 -38.45 1.79
N GLU A 318 -32.90 -39.41 2.13
CA GLU A 318 -33.96 -39.88 1.24
C GLU A 318 -35.28 -39.22 1.65
N GLY A 319 -35.98 -38.67 0.66
CA GLY A 319 -37.40 -38.37 0.74
C GLY A 319 -37.78 -36.90 0.66
N VAL A 320 -37.52 -36.22 -0.46
CA VAL A 320 -38.39 -35.15 -0.96
C VAL A 320 -38.34 -35.15 -2.49
N ASP A 321 -39.37 -35.69 -3.14
CA ASP A 321 -39.72 -35.41 -4.54
C ASP A 321 -40.15 -33.95 -4.66
N ILE A 322 -39.45 -33.15 -5.49
CA ILE A 322 -40.06 -31.94 -6.09
C ILE A 322 -39.67 -31.89 -7.56
N GLU A 323 -40.71 -31.99 -8.37
CA GLU A 323 -40.75 -31.95 -9.81
C GLU A 323 -40.08 -30.70 -10.40
N THR A 324 -39.40 -30.93 -11.52
CA THR A 324 -38.99 -29.92 -12.50
C THR A 324 -40.18 -29.11 -13.01
N GLN A 325 -40.18 -27.79 -12.76
CA GLN A 325 -40.82 -26.81 -13.64
C GLN A 325 -39.87 -25.64 -13.91
N LYS A 326 -39.78 -25.32 -15.21
CA LYS A 326 -39.01 -24.23 -15.82
C LYS A 326 -39.93 -23.00 -15.88
N PRO A 327 -39.49 -21.78 -15.55
CA PRO A 327 -40.35 -20.60 -15.69
C PRO A 327 -40.32 -20.04 -17.12
N GLU A 328 -41.48 -19.57 -17.58
CA GLU A 328 -41.68 -18.76 -18.80
C GLU A 328 -41.14 -17.33 -18.65
#